data_AF-A0A5C9E486-F1
#
_entry.id   AF-A0A5C9E486-F1
#
_cell.length_a   1.000
_cell.length_b   1.000
_cell.length_c   1.000
_cell.angle_alpha   90.00
_cell.angle_beta   90.00
_cell.angle_gamma   90.00
#
_symmetry.space_group_name_H-M   'P 1'
#
loop_
_entity.id
_entity.type
_entity.pdbx_description
1 polymer ?
#
loop_
_entity_poly.entity_id
_entity_poly.type
_entity_poly.pdbx_seq_one_letter_code
_entity_poly.pdbx_strand_id
1 'polypeptide(L)' 'MGKVCPYCLLVVRNKVNELDSGDVLIVKTDHPPAANDTIPTDMKKKGNSVEVLKVEPGVWELKIVKN' A
#
# COMPACT_ATOMS: atom_id res chain seq x y z
N MET A 1 3.21 9.89 -18.20
CA MET A 1 3.95 9.08 -17.20
C MET A 1 4.25 9.95 -16.00
N GLY A 2 3.27 10.12 -15.11
CA GLY A 2 3.46 10.88 -13.87
C GLY A 2 4.27 10.03 -12.90
N LYS A 3 5.49 10.48 -12.56
CA LYS A 3 6.29 9.85 -11.52
C LYS A 3 5.48 9.96 -10.22
N VAL A 4 4.82 8.87 -9.83
CA VAL A 4 4.20 8.76 -8.52
C VAL A 4 5.30 8.99 -7.51
N CYS A 5 5.02 9.82 -6.49
CA CYS A 5 6.00 10.21 -5.51
C CYS A 5 6.66 8.95 -4.91
N PRO A 6 7.98 8.74 -5.09
CA PRO A 6 8.65 7.53 -4.61
C PRO A 6 8.56 7.41 -3.08
N TYR A 7 8.27 8.51 -2.39
CA TYR A 7 8.23 8.56 -0.94
C TYR A 7 7.13 7.67 -0.35
N CYS A 8 5.88 7.74 -0.84
CA CYS A 8 4.79 6.93 -0.26
C CYS A 8 5.07 5.44 -0.40
N LEU A 9 5.51 5.02 -1.59
CA LEU A 9 5.86 3.62 -1.83
C LEU A 9 7.07 3.18 -1.00
N LEU A 10 8.09 4.03 -0.87
CA LEU A 10 9.27 3.75 -0.06
C LEU A 10 8.91 3.57 1.43
N VAL A 11 8.08 4.45 2.00
CA VAL A 11 7.63 4.35 3.39
C VAL A 11 6.87 3.05 3.62
N VAL A 12 5.95 2.68 2.72
CA VAL A 12 5.20 1.43 2.83
C VAL A 12 6.13 0.22 2.74
N ARG A 13 7.08 0.20 1.80
CA ARG A 13 8.07 -0.89 1.68
C ARG A 13 8.89 -1.05 2.95
N ASN A 14 9.40 0.04 3.50
CA ASN A 14 10.20 -0.01 4.73
C ASN A 14 9.37 -0.57 5.88
N LYS A 15 8.12 -0.10 6.04
CA LYS A 15 7.23 -0.60 7.08
C LYS A 15 6.84 -2.06 6.92
N VAL A 16 6.55 -2.52 5.71
CA VAL A 16 6.26 -3.94 5.48
C VAL A 16 7.48 -4.83 5.74
N ASN A 17 8.70 -4.35 5.48
CA ASN A 17 9.92 -5.11 5.78
C ASN A 17 10.24 -5.20 7.29
N GLU A 18 9.67 -4.32 8.11
CA GLU A 18 9.78 -4.35 9.58
C GLU A 18 8.78 -5.33 10.23
N LEU A 19 7.84 -5.90 9.46
CA LEU A 19 6.78 -6.77 9.95
C LEU A 19 7.13 -8.25 9.82
N ASP A 20 6.58 -9.06 10.73
CA ASP A 20 6.67 -10.51 10.67
C ASP A 20 5.61 -11.09 9.71
N SER A 21 5.80 -12.33 9.25
CA SER A 21 4.80 -13.02 8.42
C SER A 21 3.49 -13.19 9.19
N GLY A 22 2.38 -12.79 8.58
CA GLY A 22 1.05 -12.74 9.18
C GLY A 22 0.63 -11.37 9.70
N ASP A 23 1.58 -10.45 9.91
CA ASP A 23 1.27 -9.11 10.39
C ASP A 23 0.57 -8.26 9.32
N VAL A 24 -0.17 -7.25 9.80
CA VAL A 24 -1.00 -6.39 8.96
C VAL A 24 -0.52 -4.94 9.05
N LEU A 25 -0.21 -4.34 7.90
CA LEU A 25 -0.02 -2.90 7.76
C LEU A 25 -1.28 -2.24 7.20
N ILE A 26 -1.79 -1.22 7.90
CA ILE A 26 -2.87 -0.37 7.42
C ILE A 26 -2.30 0.94 6.90
N VAL A 27 -2.62 1.29 5.66
CA VAL A 27 -2.16 2.52 5.00
C VAL A 27 -3.37 3.35 4.59
N LYS A 28 -3.55 4.53 5.17
CA LYS A 28 -4.56 5.50 4.73
C LYS A 28 -3.92 6.50 3.76
N THR A 29 -4.54 6.75 2.62
CA THR A 29 -4.04 7.71 1.62
C THR A 29 -5.18 8.38 0.86
N ASP A 30 -5.00 9.65 0.51
CA ASP A 30 -5.86 10.45 -0.34
C ASP A 30 -5.34 10.55 -1.79
N HIS A 31 -4.24 9.84 -2.11
CA HIS A 31 -3.62 9.87 -3.43
C HIS A 31 -4.11 8.69 -4.29
N PRO A 32 -4.96 8.90 -5.32
CA PRO A 32 -5.57 7.80 -6.06
C PRO A 32 -4.56 6.85 -6.75
N PRO A 33 -3.46 7.32 -7.36
CA PRO A 33 -2.43 6.44 -7.92
C PRO A 33 -1.67 5.60 -6.88
N ALA A 34 -1.55 6.11 -5.65
CA ALA A 34 -0.96 5.33 -4.55
C ALA A 34 -1.91 4.19 -4.16
N ALA A 35 -3.19 4.51 -3.98
CA ALA A 35 -4.19 3.58 -3.51
C ALA A 35 -4.56 2.48 -4.51
N ASN A 36 -4.66 2.82 -5.79
CA ASN A 36 -5.31 1.94 -6.78
C ASN A 36 -4.31 1.28 -7.75
N ASP A 37 -3.04 1.69 -7.75
CA ASP A 37 -2.04 1.15 -8.67
C ASP A 37 -0.71 0.86 -7.98
N THR A 38 0.05 1.90 -7.61
CA THR A 38 1.47 1.73 -7.28
C THR A 38 1.73 0.90 -6.02
N ILE A 39 1.05 1.16 -4.91
CA ILE A 39 1.23 0.37 -3.67
C ILE A 39 0.68 -1.05 -3.84
N PRO A 40 -0.57 -1.27 -4.31
CA PRO A 40 -1.09 -2.62 -4.48
C PRO A 40 -0.26 -3.48 -5.45
N THR A 41 0.15 -2.91 -6.59
CA THR A 41 0.94 -3.62 -7.60
C THR A 41 2.30 -4.04 -7.04
N ASP A 42 2.98 -3.16 -6.31
CA ASP A 42 4.29 -3.49 -5.72
C ASP A 42 4.20 -4.55 -4.61
N MET A 43 3.23 -4.40 -3.71
CA MET A 43 3.04 -5.33 -2.60
C MET A 43 2.65 -6.73 -3.10
N LYS A 44 1.75 -6.82 -4.10
CA LYS A 44 1.39 -8.10 -4.74
C LYS A 44 2.59 -8.75 -5.45
N LYS A 45 3.41 -7.96 -6.15
CA LYS A 45 4.66 -8.47 -6.78
C LYS A 45 5.65 -9.04 -5.75
N LYS A 46 5.63 -8.54 -4.52
CA LYS A 46 6.43 -9.05 -3.40
C LYS A 46 5.80 -10.23 -2.67
N GLY A 47 4.65 -10.72 -3.15
CA GLY A 47 3.94 -11.87 -2.59
C GLY A 47 3.02 -11.55 -1.42
N ASN A 48 2.85 -10.28 -1.05
CA ASN A 48 1.97 -9.87 0.04
C ASN A 48 0.50 -9.84 -0.41
N SER A 49 -0.43 -10.08 0.51
CA SER A 49 -1.86 -9.86 0.26
C SER A 49 -2.21 -8.38 0.42
N VAL A 50 -3.08 -7.85 -0.44
CA VAL A 50 -3.50 -6.45 -0.39
C VAL A 50 -4.99 -6.32 -0.67
N GLU A 51 -5.70 -5.67 0.23
CA GLU A 51 -7.08 -5.24 0.07
C GLU A 51 -7.13 -3.70 0.05
N VAL A 52 -7.96 -3.14 -0.84
CA VAL A 52 -8.11 -1.68 -0.98
C VAL A 52 -9.57 -1.32 -0.75
N LEU A 53 -9.82 -0.45 0.22
CA LEU A 53 -11.16 0.00 0.60
C LEU A 53 -11.24 1.51 0.43
N LYS A 54 -12.31 2.00 -0.21
CA LYS A 54 -12.61 3.43 -0.25
C LYS A 54 -13.43 3.76 0.99
N VAL A 55 -12.82 4.49 1.94
CA VAL A 55 -13.44 4.80 3.23
C VAL A 55 -14.21 6.12 3.21
N GLU A 56 -13.75 7.08 2.39
CA GLU A 56 -14.39 8.40 2.24
C GLU A 56 -14.23 8.87 0.76
N PRO A 57 -14.96 9.91 0.33
CA PRO A 57 -14.75 10.50 -0.99
C PRO A 57 -13.30 10.99 -1.18
N GLY A 58 -12.54 10.28 -2.01
CA GLY A 58 -11.13 10.60 -2.28
C GLY A 58 -10.14 10.06 -1.26
N VAL A 59 -10.57 9.18 -0.35
CA VAL A 59 -9.69 8.56 0.65
C VAL A 59 -9.83 7.05 0.63
N TRP A 60 -8.68 6.37 0.65
CA TRP A 60 -8.58 4.92 0.65
C TRP A 60 -7.80 4.42 1.84
N GLU A 61 -8.15 3.22 2.28
CA GLU A 61 -7.40 2.42 3.23
C GLU A 61 -6.93 1.15 2.53
N LEU A 62 -5.64 0.84 2.66
CA LEU A 62 -5.03 -0.36 2.13
C LEU A 62 -4.64 -1.25 3.31
N LYS A 63 -5.14 -2.47 3.31
CA LYS A 63 -4.76 -3.52 4.26
C LYS A 63 -3.78 -4.46 3.58
N ILE A 64 -2.53 -4.42 4.03
CA ILE A 64 -1.43 -5.23 3.49
C ILE A 64 -1.08 -6.29 4.52
N VAL A 65 -1.15 -7.58 4.15
CA VAL A 65 -0.72 -8.69 4.99
C VAL A 65 0.65 -9.16 4.52
N LYS A 66 1.64 -9.14 5.42
CA LYS A 66 2.98 -9.65 5.13
C LYS A 66 2.90 -11.18 5.02
N ASN A 67 3.33 -11.72 3.89
CA ASN A 67 3.46 -13.17 3.69
C ASN A 67 4.91 -13.60 3.83
#